data_AF-A0A3N5HCQ8-F1
#
_entry.id   AF-A0A3N5HCQ8-F1
#
_cell.length_a   1.000
_cell.length_b   1.000
_cell.length_c   1.000
_cell.angle_alpha   90.00
_cell.angle_beta   90.00
_cell.angle_gamma   90.00
#
_symmetry.space_group_name_H-M   'P 1'
#
loop_
_entity.id
_entity.type
_entity.pdbx_description
1 polymer ?
#
loop_
_entity_poly.entity_id
_entity_poly.type
_entity_poly.pdbx_seq_one_letter_code
_entity_poly.pdbx_strand_id
1 'polypeptide(L)'
;MRRAFVAVLLATAVSACGGSDPIGDCKTLMELACNKAFECFPTGSQQLYGTVSDCIANRTAQTCTPERTACPTGYSFNSGNSKSCIDDYRNSSCDDLGNGIVPASCNQVCTR
;
A
#
# COMPACT_ATOMS: atom_id res chain seq x y z
N MET A 1 20.00 22.02 9.62
CA MET A 1 19.53 21.01 8.65
C MET A 1 18.40 20.21 9.29
N ARG A 2 17.16 20.38 8.85
CA ARG A 2 16.02 19.53 9.26
C ARG A 2 15.53 18.76 8.03
N ARG A 3 16.21 17.66 7.70
CA ARG A 3 15.61 16.65 6.81
C ARG A 3 14.58 15.92 7.66
N ALA A 4 13.30 16.25 7.46
CA ALA A 4 12.23 15.50 8.09
C ALA A 4 12.33 14.06 7.56
N PHE A 5 12.55 13.10 8.45
CA PHE A 5 12.32 11.70 8.14
C PHE A 5 10.81 11.56 7.96
N VAL A 6 10.35 11.65 6.71
CA VAL A 6 8.98 11.32 6.35
C VAL A 6 8.84 9.82 6.57
N ALA A 7 8.43 9.45 7.78
CA ALA A 7 7.96 8.11 8.07
C ALA A 7 6.79 7.87 7.13
N VAL A 8 7.00 7.06 6.08
CA VAL A 8 6.06 6.94 4.96
C VAL A 8 4.72 6.50 5.51
N LEU A 9 3.73 7.40 5.43
CA LEU A 9 2.40 7.26 6.05
C LEU A 9 1.50 6.33 5.23
N LEU A 10 1.98 5.09 5.02
CA LEU A 10 1.19 3.95 4.52
C LEU A 10 -0.11 3.75 5.31
N ALA A 11 -0.19 4.29 6.53
CA ALA A 11 -1.38 4.30 7.39
C ALA A 11 -2.59 5.08 6.84
N THR A 12 -2.42 5.97 5.84
CA THR A 12 -3.53 6.81 5.32
C THR A 12 -3.99 6.45 3.90
N ALA A 13 -3.33 5.50 3.23
CA ALA A 13 -3.67 5.08 1.86
C ALA A 13 -4.52 3.81 1.80
N VAL A 14 -4.43 2.94 2.82
CA VAL A 14 -4.96 1.57 2.76
C VAL A 14 -6.27 1.44 3.53
N SER A 15 -7.31 2.06 2.98
CA SER A 15 -8.71 1.81 3.33
C SER A 15 -9.55 1.45 2.08
N ALA A 16 -8.90 0.83 1.09
CA ALA A 16 -9.51 0.38 -0.15
C ALA A 16 -8.61 -0.70 -0.81
N CYS A 17 -8.89 -1.98 -0.52
CA CYS A 17 -8.35 -3.17 -1.20
C CYS A 17 -9.45 -4.25 -1.19
N GLY A 18 -9.87 -4.76 -2.34
CA GLY A 18 -11.15 -5.50 -2.53
C GLY A 18 -11.42 -5.91 -4.11
N GLY A 19 -10.52 -6.98 -3.85
CA GLY A 19 -10.05 -8.24 -4.47
C GLY A 19 -11.15 -9.28 -4.46
N SER A 20 -11.18 -10.18 -5.44
CA SER A 20 -12.09 -11.34 -5.35
C SER A 20 -11.76 -12.18 -4.11
N ASP A 21 -10.51 -12.05 -3.63
CA ASP A 21 -10.16 -12.00 -2.21
C ASP A 21 -9.63 -10.58 -1.85
N PRO A 22 -10.35 -9.76 -1.05
CA PRO A 22 -9.89 -8.42 -0.64
C PRO A 22 -8.57 -8.38 0.11
N ILE A 23 -8.31 -9.45 0.86
CA ILE A 23 -7.12 -9.62 1.69
C ILE A 23 -5.93 -10.05 0.80
N GLY A 24 -6.19 -10.79 -0.28
CA GLY A 24 -5.21 -11.16 -1.32
C GLY A 24 -4.67 -9.96 -2.10
N ASP A 25 -5.55 -9.11 -2.61
CA ASP A 25 -5.14 -7.86 -3.29
C ASP A 25 -4.36 -6.94 -2.33
N CYS A 26 -4.81 -6.82 -1.08
CA CYS A 26 -4.09 -6.06 -0.05
C CYS A 26 -2.67 -6.61 0.21
N LYS A 27 -2.52 -7.94 0.33
CA LYS A 27 -1.20 -8.58 0.51
C LYS A 27 -0.26 -8.25 -0.64
N THR A 28 -0.75 -8.34 -1.87
CA THR A 28 0.03 -8.00 -3.08
C THR A 28 0.48 -6.54 -3.07
N LEU A 29 -0.39 -5.61 -2.66
CA LEU A 29 -0.03 -4.20 -2.53
C LEU A 29 0.99 -3.94 -1.40
N MET A 30 0.86 -4.62 -0.25
CA MET A 30 1.83 -4.52 0.85
C MET A 30 3.18 -5.14 0.49
N GLU A 31 3.20 -6.22 -0.28
CA GLU A 31 4.41 -6.82 -0.85
C GLU A 31 5.12 -5.84 -1.80
N LEU A 32 4.39 -5.23 -2.75
CA LEU A 32 4.95 -4.21 -3.65
C LEU A 32 5.46 -2.98 -2.89
N ALA A 33 4.72 -2.49 -1.90
CA ALA A 33 5.11 -1.36 -1.07
C ALA A 33 6.40 -1.63 -0.27
N CYS A 34 6.52 -2.79 0.35
CA CYS A 34 7.72 -3.17 1.09
C CYS A 34 8.93 -3.38 0.16
N ASN A 35 8.76 -4.07 -0.98
CA ASN A 35 9.86 -4.23 -1.94
C ASN A 35 10.35 -2.87 -2.49
N LYS A 36 9.43 -2.01 -2.97
CA LYS A 36 9.79 -0.66 -3.46
C LYS A 36 10.38 0.25 -2.38
N ALA A 37 9.93 0.15 -1.13
CA ALA A 37 10.54 0.91 -0.04
C ALA A 37 12.00 0.51 0.20
N PHE A 38 12.36 -0.77 0.09
CA PHE A 38 13.75 -1.22 0.19
C PHE A 38 14.58 -0.98 -1.08
N GLU A 39 13.95 -0.98 -2.26
CA GLU A 39 14.57 -0.59 -3.54
C GLU A 39 14.96 0.89 -3.55
N CYS A 40 14.01 1.78 -3.26
CA CYS A 40 14.19 3.23 -3.32
C CYS A 40 14.94 3.81 -2.10
N PHE A 41 14.74 3.23 -0.90
CA PHE A 41 15.23 3.79 0.36
C PHE A 41 15.91 2.73 1.25
N PRO A 42 16.87 1.93 0.75
CA PRO A 42 17.37 0.72 1.42
C PRO A 42 17.76 0.93 2.89
N THR A 43 18.59 1.93 3.19
CA THR A 43 19.03 2.21 4.57
C THR A 43 17.88 2.70 5.47
N GLY A 44 16.97 3.51 4.95
CA GLY A 44 15.83 4.03 5.71
C GLY A 44 14.80 2.93 6.02
N SER A 45 14.48 2.11 5.03
CA SER A 45 13.55 0.98 5.17
C SER A 45 14.12 -0.13 6.05
N GLN A 46 15.44 -0.39 5.97
CA GLN A 46 16.10 -1.30 6.91
C GLN A 46 16.04 -0.79 8.36
N GLN A 47 16.21 0.51 8.59
CA GLN A 47 16.08 1.13 9.92
C GLN A 47 14.64 1.16 10.44
N LEU A 48 13.64 1.32 9.56
CA LEU A 48 12.23 1.43 9.93
C LEU A 48 11.52 0.07 10.07
N TYR A 49 11.93 -0.93 9.30
CA TYR A 49 11.19 -2.19 9.15
C TYR A 49 12.02 -3.47 9.37
N GLY A 50 13.34 -3.37 9.55
CA GLY A 50 14.22 -4.55 9.66
C GLY A 50 14.53 -5.13 8.28
N THR A 51 13.86 -6.22 7.91
CA THR A 51 13.98 -6.81 6.56
C THR A 51 12.73 -6.55 5.70
N VAL A 52 12.84 -6.81 4.39
CA VAL A 52 11.67 -6.87 3.48
C VAL A 52 10.63 -7.86 4.00
N SER A 53 11.07 -9.04 4.49
CA SER A 53 10.19 -10.07 5.05
C SER A 53 9.42 -9.56 6.27
N ASP A 54 10.10 -8.88 7.20
CA ASP A 54 9.48 -8.29 8.39
C ASP A 54 8.51 -7.17 8.03
N CYS A 55 8.85 -6.35 7.03
CA CYS A 55 7.95 -5.33 6.49
C CYS A 55 6.67 -5.98 5.96
N ILE A 56 6.78 -6.99 5.08
CA ILE A 56 5.63 -7.66 4.45
C ILE A 56 4.76 -8.34 5.50
N ALA A 57 5.37 -9.09 6.43
CA ALA A 57 4.64 -9.79 7.49
C ALA A 57 3.89 -8.82 8.40
N ASN A 58 4.56 -7.78 8.92
CA ASN A 58 3.92 -6.81 9.81
C ASN A 58 2.87 -5.97 9.09
N ARG A 59 3.13 -5.50 7.85
CA ARG A 59 2.15 -4.70 7.09
C ARG A 59 0.94 -5.51 6.65
N THR A 60 1.14 -6.77 6.25
CA THR A 60 0.03 -7.71 5.99
C THR A 60 -0.82 -7.88 7.25
N ALA A 61 -0.21 -8.22 8.39
CA ALA A 61 -0.93 -8.51 9.63
C ALA A 61 -1.65 -7.27 10.21
N GLN A 62 -1.08 -6.07 10.06
CA GLN A 62 -1.66 -4.82 10.56
C GLN A 62 -2.76 -4.24 9.65
N THR A 63 -2.72 -4.54 8.35
CA THR A 63 -3.47 -3.78 7.32
C THR A 63 -4.45 -4.64 6.54
N CYS A 64 -4.11 -5.89 6.25
CA CYS A 64 -4.92 -6.79 5.41
C CYS A 64 -5.84 -7.66 6.28
N THR A 65 -6.62 -7.02 7.14
CA THR A 65 -7.66 -7.65 7.97
C THR A 65 -9.04 -7.35 7.37
N PRO A 66 -10.07 -8.20 7.60
CA PRO A 66 -11.41 -8.02 7.01
C PRO A 66 -11.99 -6.62 7.25
N GLU A 67 -11.75 -6.05 8.43
CA GLU A 67 -12.28 -4.76 8.89
C GLU A 67 -11.61 -3.57 8.19
N ARG A 68 -10.40 -3.76 7.65
CA ARG A 68 -9.61 -2.74 6.95
C ARG A 68 -9.69 -2.85 5.42
N THR A 69 -9.97 -4.06 4.91
CA THR A 69 -10.23 -4.32 3.49
C THR A 69 -11.71 -4.18 3.11
N ALA A 70 -12.63 -4.08 4.07
CA ALA A 70 -14.04 -3.82 3.80
C ALA A 70 -14.25 -2.42 3.20
N CYS A 71 -15.04 -2.35 2.12
CA CYS A 71 -15.51 -1.06 1.60
C CYS A 71 -16.54 -0.41 2.55
N PRO A 72 -16.65 0.93 2.57
CA PRO A 72 -17.64 1.63 3.38
C PRO A 72 -19.09 1.25 3.04
N THR A 73 -20.01 1.39 3.99
CA THR A 73 -21.45 1.10 3.80
C THR A 73 -22.02 1.80 2.56
N GLY A 74 -22.63 1.03 1.67
CA GLY A 74 -23.16 1.53 0.39
C GLY A 74 -22.13 1.59 -0.74
N TYR A 75 -20.94 0.99 -0.57
CA TYR A 75 -19.95 0.78 -1.61
C TYR A 75 -19.65 -0.72 -1.73
N SER A 76 -19.56 -1.19 -2.96
CA SER A 76 -19.03 -2.50 -3.34
C SER A 76 -17.56 -2.39 -3.73
N PHE A 77 -16.86 -3.52 -3.71
CA PHE A 77 -15.46 -3.61 -4.11
C PHE A 77 -15.33 -3.83 -5.64
N ASN A 78 -14.37 -3.16 -6.30
CA ASN A 78 -14.15 -3.20 -7.75
C ASN A 78 -12.84 -3.89 -8.20
N SER A 79 -12.99 -5.11 -8.77
CA SER A 79 -11.87 -5.97 -9.19
C SER A 79 -11.02 -5.50 -10.38
N GLY A 80 -11.47 -4.49 -11.12
CA GLY A 80 -10.67 -3.83 -12.15
C GLY A 80 -9.76 -2.77 -11.52
N ASN A 81 -10.35 -1.86 -10.76
CA ASN A 81 -9.70 -0.67 -10.22
C ASN A 81 -8.56 -1.01 -9.24
N SER A 82 -8.64 -2.15 -8.55
CA SER A 82 -7.56 -2.72 -7.73
C SER A 82 -6.34 -3.13 -8.53
N LYS A 83 -6.55 -3.78 -9.68
CA LYS A 83 -5.45 -4.25 -10.52
C LYS A 83 -4.76 -3.04 -11.14
N SER A 84 -5.54 -2.03 -11.56
CA SER A 84 -5.02 -0.71 -11.91
C SER A 84 -4.23 -0.07 -10.77
N CYS A 85 -4.74 -0.06 -9.52
CA CYS A 85 -3.99 0.44 -8.36
C CYS A 85 -2.66 -0.32 -8.14
N ILE A 86 -2.69 -1.65 -8.17
CA ILE A 86 -1.52 -2.52 -7.98
C ILE A 86 -0.49 -2.32 -9.10
N ASP A 87 -0.92 -2.16 -10.35
CA ASP A 87 -0.05 -1.97 -11.50
C ASP A 87 0.49 -0.52 -11.57
N ASP A 88 -0.33 0.50 -11.31
CA ASP A 88 0.12 1.90 -11.19
C ASP A 88 1.09 2.07 -10.01
N TYR A 89 0.86 1.39 -8.88
CA TYR A 89 1.77 1.39 -7.75
C TYR A 89 3.08 0.66 -8.07
N ARG A 90 3.03 -0.43 -8.85
CA ARG A 90 4.24 -1.09 -9.41
C ARG A 90 5.02 -0.17 -10.35
N ASN A 91 4.34 0.71 -11.08
CA ASN A 91 4.94 1.67 -11.99
C ASN A 91 5.34 3.02 -11.34
N SER A 92 4.95 3.27 -10.08
CA SER A 92 5.24 4.51 -9.35
C SER A 92 6.74 4.66 -9.06
N SER A 93 7.25 5.90 -9.18
CA SER A 93 8.68 6.21 -9.02
C SER A 93 9.12 6.30 -7.56
N CYS A 94 10.44 6.30 -7.33
CA CYS A 94 10.98 6.54 -5.99
C CYS A 94 10.65 7.94 -5.46
N ASP A 95 10.55 8.96 -6.32
CA ASP A 95 10.17 10.31 -5.91
C ASP A 95 8.68 10.38 -5.53
N ASP A 96 7.80 9.66 -6.23
CA ASP A 96 6.37 9.55 -5.85
C ASP A 96 6.23 8.96 -4.44
N LEU A 97 6.92 7.84 -4.18
CA LEU A 97 6.94 7.16 -2.89
C LEU A 97 7.54 8.02 -1.78
N GLY A 98 8.63 8.74 -2.07
CA GLY A 98 9.29 9.64 -1.12
C GLY A 98 8.44 10.85 -0.73
N ASN A 99 7.57 11.30 -1.64
CA ASN A 99 6.58 12.35 -1.39
C ASN A 99 5.23 11.82 -0.86
N GLY A 100 5.07 10.50 -0.72
CA GLY A 100 3.83 9.88 -0.24
C GLY A 100 2.67 9.94 -1.25
N ILE A 101 2.98 10.08 -2.55
CA ILE A 101 1.99 10.11 -3.63
C ILE A 101 1.42 8.69 -3.83
N VAL A 102 0.09 8.61 -3.92
CA VAL A 102 -0.65 7.36 -4.13
C VAL A 102 -1.37 7.45 -5.48
N PRO A 103 -1.31 6.41 -6.33
CA PRO A 103 -2.04 6.40 -7.60
C PRO A 103 -3.54 6.68 -7.44
N ALA A 104 -4.10 7.50 -8.34
CA ALA A 104 -5.50 7.90 -8.26
C ALA A 104 -6.48 6.71 -8.40
N SER A 105 -6.07 5.65 -9.10
CA SER A 105 -6.76 4.36 -9.23
C SER A 105 -7.02 3.68 -7.89
N CYS A 106 -6.12 3.80 -6.91
CA CYS A 106 -6.31 3.26 -5.56
C CYS A 106 -7.50 3.89 -4.82
N ASN A 107 -7.85 5.15 -5.13
CA ASN A 107 -9.03 5.81 -4.57
C ASN A 107 -10.35 5.33 -5.22
N GLN A 108 -10.29 4.62 -6.35
CA GLN A 108 -11.46 4.12 -7.09
C GLN A 108 -11.78 2.66 -6.75
N VAL A 109 -11.04 2.04 -5.83
CA VAL A 109 -11.13 0.63 -5.47
C VAL A 109 -12.48 0.24 -4.84
N CYS A 110 -13.12 1.16 -4.11
CA CYS A 110 -14.51 0.99 -3.64
C CYS A 110 -15.45 1.89 -4.47
N THR A 111 -16.45 1.29 -5.12
CA THR A 111 -17.43 1.99 -5.98
C THR A 111 -18.85 1.74 -5.47
N ARG A 112 -19.77 2.68 -5.67
CA ARG A 112 -21.20 2.43 -5.40
C ARG A 112 -21.79 1.46 -6.42
#